data_AF-A0A1Z3HUI3-F1
#
_entry.id   AF-A0A1Z3HUI3-F1
#
_cell.length_a   1.000
_cell.length_b   1.000
_cell.length_c   1.000
_cell.angle_alpha   90.00
_cell.angle_beta   90.00
_cell.angle_gamma   90.00
#
_symmetry.space_group_name_H-M   'P 1'
#
loop_
_entity.id
_entity.type
_entity.pdbx_description
1 polymer ?
#
loop_
_entity_poly.entity_id
_entity_poly.type
_entity_poly.pdbx_seq_one_letter_code
_entity_poly.pdbx_strand_id
1 'polypeptide(L)' 'MSVPTTESLQAQPEQASSNAIRFPPGDLYSDEPPVETELHLRQILLLIQSLERLWSDRQDFYAFGNLTLTA' A
#
# COMPACT_ATOMS: atom_id res chain seq x y z
N MET A 1 -20.91 -13.10 -43.30
CA MET A 1 -20.42 -12.39 -42.11
C MET A 1 -20.76 -13.23 -40.91
N SER A 2 -19.77 -13.92 -40.35
CA SER A 2 -19.95 -14.80 -39.20
C SER A 2 -19.33 -14.10 -38.01
N VAL A 3 -20.18 -13.57 -37.13
CA VAL A 3 -19.74 -13.00 -35.86
C VAL A 3 -19.27 -14.18 -35.00
N PRO A 4 -17.99 -14.27 -34.59
CA PRO A 4 -17.61 -15.29 -33.64
C PRO A 4 -18.24 -14.94 -32.30
N THR A 5 -19.08 -15.84 -31.83
CA THR A 5 -19.66 -15.87 -30.49
C THR A 5 -18.54 -15.68 -29.48
N THR A 6 -18.69 -14.69 -28.61
CA THR A 6 -17.86 -14.42 -27.44
C THR A 6 -17.63 -15.71 -26.67
N GLU A 7 -16.45 -16.32 -26.85
CA GLU A 7 -15.94 -17.35 -25.96
C GLU A 7 -15.80 -16.72 -24.58
N SER A 8 -16.71 -17.10 -23.69
CA SER A 8 -16.58 -16.89 -22.26
C SER A 8 -15.27 -17.55 -21.82
N LEU A 9 -14.25 -16.75 -21.50
CA LEU A 9 -13.06 -17.22 -20.81
C LEU A 9 -13.50 -17.86 -19.49
N GLN A 10 -13.63 -19.19 -19.50
CA GLN A 10 -13.77 -19.98 -18.29
C GLN A 10 -12.47 -19.81 -17.49
N ALA A 11 -12.58 -19.18 -16.32
CA ALA A 11 -11.50 -19.12 -15.35
C ALA A 11 -11.10 -20.55 -14.97
N GLN A 12 -9.92 -20.97 -15.44
CA GLN A 12 -9.29 -22.19 -14.97
C GLN A 12 -8.92 -22.01 -13.48
N PRO A 13 -9.04 -23.06 -12.65
CA PRO A 13 -8.66 -22.96 -11.25
C PRO A 13 -7.16 -22.68 -11.16
N GLU A 14 -6.81 -21.49 -10.68
CA GLU A 14 -5.43 -21.14 -10.30
C GLU A 14 -4.92 -22.23 -9.36
N GLN A 15 -4.00 -23.06 -9.86
CA GLN A 15 -3.21 -23.95 -9.04
C GLN A 15 -2.33 -23.06 -8.15
N ALA A 16 -2.83 -22.75 -6.96
CA ALA A 16 -2.13 -21.94 -5.98
C ALA A 16 -0.84 -22.68 -5.59
N SER A 17 0.29 -22.24 -6.15
CA SER A 17 1.59 -22.56 -5.60
C SER A 17 1.58 -22.13 -4.14
N SER A 18 2.08 -22.97 -3.24
CA SER A 18 2.09 -22.73 -1.78
C SER A 18 2.91 -21.50 -1.36
N ASN A 19 3.43 -20.74 -2.32
CA ASN A 19 4.21 -19.51 -2.15
C ASN A 19 3.57 -18.31 -2.89
N ALA A 20 2.29 -18.40 -3.25
CA ALA A 20 1.56 -17.27 -3.81
C ALA A 20 1.42 -16.16 -2.75
N ILE A 21 1.94 -14.97 -3.06
CA ILE A 21 1.78 -13.77 -2.23
C ILE A 21 0.28 -13.46 -2.15
N ARG A 22 -0.32 -13.71 -0.99
CA ARG A 22 -1.74 -13.41 -0.76
C ARG A 22 -1.87 -11.91 -0.54
N PHE A 23 -2.30 -11.18 -1.57
CA PHE A 23 -2.68 -9.78 -1.42
C PHE A 23 -3.93 -9.68 -0.53
N PRO A 24 -3.99 -8.68 0.37
CA PRO A 24 -5.24 -8.38 1.04
C PRO A 24 -6.29 -7.95 0.01
N PRO A 25 -7.58 -8.18 0.26
CA PRO A 25 -8.65 -7.64 -0.58
C PRO A 25 -8.50 -6.11 -0.67
N GLY A 26 -8.56 -5.56 -1.89
CA GLY A 26 -8.34 -4.12 -2.13
C GLY A 26 -9.55 -3.23 -1.82
N ASP A 27 -10.73 -3.81 -1.63
CA ASP A 27 -11.97 -3.10 -1.31
C ASP A 27 -12.27 -3.21 0.19
N LEU A 28 -11.34 -2.71 1.01
CA LEU A 28 -11.55 -2.57 2.45
C LEU A 28 -12.16 -1.20 2.69
N TYR A 29 -13.35 -1.19 3.29
CA TYR A 29 -13.94 0.05 3.80
C TYR A 29 -13.00 0.62 4.88
N SER A 30 -12.33 1.72 4.55
CA SER A 30 -11.53 2.49 5.48
C SER A 30 -12.37 3.69 5.90
N ASP A 31 -12.78 3.76 7.16
CA ASP A 31 -13.36 4.97 7.74
C ASP A 31 -12.23 5.99 7.92
N GLU A 32 -11.74 6.53 6.80
CA GLU A 32 -10.64 7.48 6.82
C GLU A 32 -11.03 8.70 7.64
N PRO A 33 -10.23 9.06 8.65
CA PRO A 33 -10.50 10.26 9.41
C PRO A 33 -10.45 11.47 8.47
N PRO A 34 -11.16 12.57 8.82
CA PRO A 34 -11.02 13.83 8.11
C PRO A 34 -9.56 14.28 8.06
N VAL A 35 -9.25 15.14 7.08
CA VAL A 35 -7.91 15.70 6.82
C VAL A 35 -7.13 15.91 8.11
N GLU A 36 -5.88 15.45 8.14
CA GLU A 36 -5.05 15.49 9.33
C GLU A 36 -5.05 16.88 9.99
N THR A 37 -5.37 16.90 11.28
CA THR A 37 -5.34 18.13 12.06
C THR A 37 -3.90 18.62 12.25
N GLU A 38 -3.70 19.91 12.50
CA GLU A 38 -2.38 20.49 12.76
C GLU A 38 -1.64 19.80 13.93
N LEU A 39 -2.39 19.36 14.96
CA LEU A 39 -1.82 18.59 16.07
C LEU A 39 -1.23 17.26 15.58
N HIS A 40 -1.96 16.54 14.73
CA HIS A 40 -1.52 15.26 14.21
C HIS A 40 -0.27 15.41 13.34
N LEU A 41 -0.25 16.42 12.47
CA LEU A 41 0.93 16.75 11.66
C LEU A 41 2.16 17.03 12.54
N ARG A 42 2.00 17.80 13.63
CA ARG A 42 3.09 18.08 14.56
C ARG A 42 3.61 16.82 15.26
N GLN A 43 2.72 15.90 15.62
CA GLN A 43 3.10 14.62 16.22
C GLN A 43 3.92 13.77 15.23
N ILE A 44 3.49 13.69 13.97
CA ILE A 44 4.21 12.96 12.91
C ILE A 44 5.58 13.60 12.66
N LEU A 45 5.65 14.93 12.55
CA LEU A 45 6.92 15.65 12.38
C LEU A 45 7.89 15.42 13.55
N LEU A 46 7.38 15.40 14.78
CA LEU A 46 8.20 15.10 15.95
C LEU A 46 8.72 13.67 15.91
N LEU A 47 7.84 12.71 15.56
CA LEU A 47 8.20 11.31 15.41
C LEU A 47 9.31 11.14 14.37
N ILE A 48 9.14 11.67 13.15
CA ILE A 48 10.14 11.56 12.08
C ILE A 48 11.49 12.11 12.55
N GLN A 49 11.52 13.31 13.15
CA GLN A 49 12.76 13.91 13.67
C GLN A 49 13.42 13.06 14.76
N SER A 50 12.64 12.40 15.62
CA SER A 50 13.19 11.49 16.63
C SER A 50 13.82 10.25 16.00
N LEU A 51 13.20 9.67 14.98
CA LEU A 51 13.74 8.51 14.27
C LEU A 51 15.01 8.86 13.49
N GLU A 52 15.03 10.02 12.80
CA GLU A 52 16.22 10.51 12.10
C GLU A 52 17.40 10.73 13.05
N ARG A 53 17.18 11.27 14.24
CA ARG A 53 18.24 11.43 15.24
C ARG A 53 18.70 10.08 15.78
N LEU A 54 17.77 9.18 16.09
CA LEU A 54 18.06 7.87 16.66
C LEU A 54 18.90 7.01 15.71
N TRP A 55 18.68 7.12 14.40
CA TRP A 55 19.41 6.38 13.36
C TRP A 55 20.32 7.26 12.50
N SER A 56 20.83 8.35 13.07
CA SER A 56 21.69 9.30 12.35
C SER A 56 23.03 8.72 11.91
N ASP A 57 23.46 7.59 12.48
CA ASP A 57 24.67 6.85 12.14
C ASP A 57 24.49 5.88 10.95
N ARG A 58 23.25 5.67 10.50
CA ARG A 58 22.87 4.69 9.47
C ARG A 58 22.44 5.36 8.17
N GLN A 59 22.79 4.75 7.05
CA GLN A 59 22.38 5.19 5.71
C GLN A 59 21.31 4.28 5.07
N ASP A 60 20.92 3.21 5.75
CA ASP A 60 19.96 2.21 5.29
C ASP A 60 18.56 2.40 5.89
N PHE A 61 18.25 3.63 6.32
CA PHE A 61 16.98 4.00 6.92
C PHE A 61 16.42 5.27 6.27
N TYR A 62 15.10 5.31 6.09
CA TYR A 62 14.38 6.47 5.59
C TYR A 62 13.01 6.56 6.29
N ALA A 63 12.66 7.76 6.78
CA ALA A 63 11.36 8.02 7.41
C ALA A 63 10.71 9.25 6.76
N PHE A 64 9.45 9.13 6.37
CA PHE A 64 8.67 10.22 5.78
C PHE A 64 7.17 10.05 6.12
N GLY A 65 6.37 11.09 5.88
CA GLY A 65 4.90 11.01 5.94
C GLY A 65 4.32 10.18 4.79
N ASN A 66 3.00 10.26 4.55
CA ASN A 66 2.31 9.47 3.51
C ASN A 66 3.10 9.38 2.19
N LEU A 67 3.62 8.19 1.89
CA LEU A 67 4.40 7.89 0.69
C LEU A 67 3.50 7.18 -0.32
N THR A 68 3.18 7.85 -1.44
CA THR A 68 2.60 7.18 -2.60
C THR A 68 3.74 6.70 -3.49
N LEU A 69 4.03 5.39 -3.47
CA LEU A 69 4.96 4.78 -4.40
C LEU A 69 4.22 4.49 -5.71
N THR A 70 4.55 5.25 -6.76
CA THR A 70 4.12 4.93 -8.13
C THR A 70 5.29 4.28 -8.86
N ALA A 71 5.06 3.10 -9.42
CA ALA A 71 6.05 2.31 -10.16
C ALA A 71 6.05 2.67 -11.65
#